data_AF-A0AAP7A567-F1
#
_entry.id   AF-A0AAP7A567-F1
#
_cell.length_a   1.000
_cell.length_b   1.000
_cell.length_c   1.000
_cell.angle_alpha   90.00
_cell.angle_beta   90.00
_cell.angle_gamma   90.00
#
_symmetry.space_group_name_H-M   'P 1'
#
loop_
_entity.id
_entity.type
_entity.pdbx_description
1 polymer ?
#
loop_
_entity_poly.entity_id
_entity_poly.type
_entity_poly.pdbx_seq_one_letter_code
_entity_poly.pdbx_strand_id
1 'polypeptide(L)' 'MSWIMSKWGVYEYMKQRFEQTYQVPTREELETAFPQIDSDELNEGVHEFECRVGVVS' A
#
# COMPACT_ATOMS: atom_id res chain seq x y z
N MET A 1 14.22 -6.15 -11.41
CA MET A 1 13.58 -5.42 -10.30
C MET A 1 12.18 -6.00 -10.10
N SER A 2 11.99 -6.91 -9.13
CA SER A 2 10.69 -7.57 -8.89
C SER A 2 10.06 -7.18 -7.54
N TRP A 3 10.72 -6.33 -6.76
CA TRP A 3 10.33 -5.99 -5.38
C TRP A 3 9.23 -4.91 -5.33
N ILE A 4 9.05 -4.15 -6.42
CA ILE A 4 8.03 -3.10 -6.54
C ILE A 4 6.62 -3.71 -6.53
N MET A 5 6.44 -4.93 -7.05
CA MET A 5 5.14 -5.62 -7.11
C MET A 5 5.02 -6.69 -6.02
N SER A 6 5.26 -6.28 -4.78
CA SER A 6 5.03 -7.13 -3.62
C SER A 6 4.33 -6.33 -2.53
N LYS A 7 3.74 -7.01 -1.56
CA LYS A 7 3.12 -6.41 -0.38
C LYS A 7 4.03 -5.42 0.35
N TRP A 8 5.33 -5.68 0.35
CA TRP A 8 6.31 -4.77 0.95
C TRP A 8 6.48 -3.48 0.14
N GLY A 9 6.40 -3.56 -1.19
CA GLY A 9 6.40 -2.38 -2.06
C GLY A 9 5.16 -1.51 -1.84
N VAL A 10 4.00 -2.14 -1.68
CA VAL A 10 2.73 -1.46 -1.36
C VAL A 10 2.80 -0.81 0.03
N TYR A 11 3.27 -1.54 1.04
CA TYR A 11 3.45 -1.02 2.40
C TYR A 11 4.39 0.21 2.42
N GLU A 12 5.56 0.11 1.79
CA GLU A 12 6.54 1.21 1.74
C GLU A 12 5.96 2.44 1.01
N TYR A 13 5.21 2.23 -0.08
CA TYR A 13 4.53 3.29 -0.79
C TYR A 13 3.50 4.00 0.09
N MET A 14 2.61 3.23 0.74
CA MET A 14 1.60 3.78 1.65
C MET A 14 2.23 4.55 2.81
N LYS A 15 3.30 3.99 3.40
CA LYS A 15 4.07 4.64 4.46
C LYS A 15 4.64 5.98 4.00
N GLN A 16 5.37 6.03 2.88
CA GLN A 16 5.93 7.27 2.38
C GLN A 16 4.85 8.30 2.04
N ARG A 17 3.73 7.86 1.47
CA ARG A 17 2.63 8.76 1.12
C ARG A 17 1.96 9.34 2.37
N PHE A 18 1.73 8.50 3.38
CA PHE A 18 1.17 8.92 4.65
C PHE A 18 2.10 9.88 5.41
N GLU A 19 3.40 9.61 5.45
CA GLU A 19 4.39 10.51 6.09
C GLU A 19 4.43 11.91 5.43
N GLN A 20 4.17 11.98 4.12
CA GLN A 20 4.17 13.25 3.38
C GLN A 20 2.85 14.02 3.44
N THR A 21 1.72 13.32 3.58
CA THR A 21 0.38 13.92 3.42
C THR A 21 -0.53 13.77 4.62
N TYR A 22 -0.19 12.91 5.57
CA TYR A 22 -1.04 12.47 6.67
C TYR A 22 -2.37 11.86 6.20
N GLN A 23 -2.40 11.32 4.97
CA GLN A 23 -3.57 10.69 4.36
C GLN A 23 -3.24 9.27 3.90
N VAL A 24 -4.15 8.34 4.15
CA VAL A 24 -4.04 6.96 3.67
C VAL A 24 -4.49 6.93 2.20
N PRO A 25 -3.69 6.37 1.27
CA PRO A 25 -4.09 6.26 -0.13
C PRO A 25 -5.35 5.43 -0.27
N THR A 26 -6.26 5.88 -1.14
CA THR A 26 -7.45 5.13 -1.51
C THR A 26 -7.11 3.90 -2.34
N ARG A 27 -8.05 2.95 -2.43
CA ARG A 27 -7.88 1.76 -3.27
C ARG A 27 -7.60 2.11 -4.74
N GLU A 28 -8.31 3.10 -5.29
CA GLU A 28 -8.13 3.54 -6.68
C GLU A 28 -6.73 4.11 -6.93
N GLU A 29 -6.19 4.90 -5.99
CA GLU A 29 -4.81 5.41 -6.08
C GLU A 29 -3.79 4.27 -6.05
N LEU A 30 -4.02 3.24 -5.23
CA LEU A 30 -3.15 2.07 -5.15
C LEU A 30 -3.20 1.22 -6.41
N GLU A 31 -4.39 0.99 -6.99
CA GLU A 31 -4.53 0.27 -8.26
C GLU A 31 -3.89 1.04 -9.42
N THR A 32 -3.93 2.37 -9.38
CA THR A 32 -3.24 3.23 -10.36
C THR A 32 -1.72 3.18 -10.19
N ALA A 33 -1.23 3.16 -8.95
CA ALA A 33 0.20 3.09 -8.65
C ALA A 33 0.80 1.69 -8.93
N PHE A 34 -0.01 0.64 -8.83
CA PHE A 34 0.39 -0.75 -9.00
C PHE A 34 -0.49 -1.49 -10.02
N PRO A 35 -0.51 -1.09 -11.30
CA PRO A 35 -1.49 -1.61 -12.27
C PRO A 35 -1.31 -3.07 -12.68
N GLN A 36 -0.18 -3.70 -12.31
CA GLN A 36 0.16 -5.08 -12.67
C GLN A 36 0.43 -5.95 -11.44
N ILE A 37 0.23 -5.42 -10.23
CA ILE A 37 0.42 -6.21 -9.02
C ILE A 37 -0.69 -7.27 -8.91
N ASP A 38 -0.35 -8.40 -8.31
CA ASP A 38 -1.35 -9.36 -7.91
C ASP A 38 -2.29 -8.76 -6.84
N SER A 39 -3.57 -9.10 -6.91
CA SER A 39 -4.57 -8.55 -5.98
C SER A 39 -4.30 -8.97 -4.54
N ASP A 40 -3.79 -10.18 -4.30
CA ASP A 40 -3.45 -10.65 -2.96
C ASP A 40 -2.24 -9.89 -2.40
N GLU A 41 -1.20 -9.68 -3.21
CA GLU A 41 -0.04 -8.87 -2.81
C GLU A 41 -0.44 -7.42 -2.48
N LEU A 42 -1.38 -6.84 -3.24
CA LEU A 42 -1.92 -5.52 -2.96
C LEU A 42 -2.71 -5.49 -1.65
N ASN A 43 -3.60 -6.46 -1.45
CA ASN A 43 -4.42 -6.58 -0.24
C ASN A 43 -3.57 -6.82 1.01
N GLU A 44 -2.57 -7.72 0.93
CA GLU A 44 -1.64 -7.98 2.03
C GLU A 44 -0.84 -6.72 2.38
N GLY A 45 -0.35 -5.97 1.39
CA GLY A 45 0.39 -4.74 1.64
C GLY A 45 -0.44 -3.66 2.33
N VAL A 46 -1.70 -3.50 1.91
CA VAL A 46 -2.67 -2.60 2.56
C VAL A 46 -2.94 -3.03 3.99
N HIS A 47 -3.24 -4.32 4.19
CA HIS A 47 -3.54 -4.86 5.51
C HIS A 47 -2.38 -4.66 6.48
N GLU A 48 -1.14 -4.90 6.05
CA GLU A 48 0.04 -4.69 6.90
C GLU A 48 0.26 -3.23 7.27
N PHE A 49 -0.05 -2.31 6.35
CA PHE A 49 0.00 -0.89 6.65
C PHE A 49 -1.04 -0.50 7.70
N GLU A 50 -2.30 -0.88 7.51
CA GLU A 50 -3.41 -0.57 8.43
C GLU A 50 -3.16 -1.14 9.83
N CYS A 51 -2.69 -2.38 9.93
CA CYS A 51 -2.36 -3.05 11.19
C CYS A 51 -1.27 -2.31 11.98
N ARG A 52 -0.25 -1.79 11.30
CA ARG A 52 0.90 -1.12 11.94
C ARG A 52 0.64 0.34 12.30
N VAL A 53 -0.11 1.05 11.47
CA VAL A 53 -0.45 2.47 11.74
C VAL A 53 -1.62 2.58 12.71
N GLY A 54 -2.36 1.49 12.93
CA GLY A 54 -3.52 1.48 13.83
C GLY A 54 -4.73 2.20 13.24
N VAL A 55 -4.76 2.36 11.91
CA VAL A 55 -5.94 2.84 11.18
C VAL A 55 -6.84 1.62 10.97
N VAL A 56 -7.44 1.16 12.06
CA VAL A 56 -8.51 0.16 11.97
C VAL A 56 -9.75 0.93 11.52
N SER A 57 -10.19 0.71 10.29
CA SER A 57 -11.51 1.16 9.83
C SER A 57 -12.62 0.39 10.55
#